data_AF-A0A2V6D5H0-F1
#
_entry.id   AF-A0A2V6D5H0-F1
#
_cell.length_a   1.000
_cell.length_b   1.000
_cell.length_c   1.000
_cell.angle_alpha   90.00
_cell.angle_beta   90.00
_cell.angle_gamma   90.00
#
_symmetry.space_group_name_H-M   'P 1'
#
loop_
_entity.id
_entity.type
_entity.pdbx_description
1 polymer ?
#
loop_
_entity_poly.entity_id
_entity_poly.type
_entity_poly.pdbx_seq_one_letter_code
_entity_poly.pdbx_strand_id
1 'polypeptide(L)'
;MPRNFCRLRLLGLNLLIALLACGSSYAARTSRTSESSGSLTTVVIDAGHGGHDRGGIPGQRIAEKDMTLDVAQRLRNVLAASGYRVVMSRDSDVFVSLPTRVAIANSYRNAIFVCIHFNATQRSGAGGIETYFYSRDSLQLASAIHSYVAGGAPSSNRGVRRRGFYVLRKTNIPAVLVECGFLTNPTEAAYAGSASYRQKLAEEIAAGVRGRNIVGSASYVDQTKVAKSEHRRSKRSQKKGARKKKSSSKPAGSEARSGSIDRES
;
A
#
# COMPACT_ATOMS: atom_id res chain seq x y z
N MET A 1 -0.99 -67.59 -72.64
CA MET A 1 -0.64 -67.55 -74.08
C MET A 1 -1.77 -66.84 -74.84
N PRO A 2 -1.52 -66.01 -75.88
CA PRO A 2 -0.51 -64.97 -76.07
C PRO A 2 -1.09 -63.55 -76.31
N ARG A 3 -0.28 -62.54 -75.96
CA ARG A 3 0.06 -61.26 -76.64
C ARG A 3 -1.01 -60.21 -77.04
N ASN A 4 -1.05 -59.14 -76.23
CA ASN A 4 -0.81 -57.70 -76.51
C ASN A 4 -0.88 -57.15 -77.94
N PHE A 5 -1.45 -55.93 -78.05
CA PHE A 5 -0.95 -54.67 -78.67
C PHE A 5 -2.17 -53.81 -79.05
N CYS A 6 -2.24 -52.48 -79.01
CA CYS A 6 -1.32 -51.37 -78.82
C CYS A 6 -2.20 -50.10 -78.79
N ARG A 7 -1.95 -49.10 -77.93
CA ARG A 7 -2.08 -47.69 -78.34
C ARG A 7 -1.09 -46.81 -77.58
N LEU A 8 -0.37 -46.06 -78.41
CA LEU A 8 0.70 -45.11 -78.21
C LEU A 8 0.16 -43.72 -77.86
N ARG A 9 0.91 -42.96 -77.05
CA ARG A 9 1.08 -41.47 -77.02
C ARG A 9 1.58 -41.09 -75.62
N LEU A 10 2.42 -40.11 -75.37
CA LEU A 10 3.41 -39.30 -76.08
C LEU A 10 4.16 -38.57 -74.94
N LEU A 11 5.35 -38.05 -75.22
CA LEU A 11 6.29 -37.45 -74.26
C LEU A 11 5.71 -36.34 -73.35
N GLY A 12 6.29 -36.23 -72.15
CA GLY A 12 6.13 -35.10 -71.24
C GLY A 12 7.23 -35.06 -70.18
N LEU A 13 8.33 -34.39 -70.51
CA LEU A 13 9.43 -33.98 -69.63
C LEU A 13 8.89 -33.13 -68.48
N ASN A 14 9.33 -33.36 -67.23
CA ASN A 14 9.94 -32.35 -66.34
C ASN A 14 9.90 -32.69 -64.84
N LEU A 15 11.01 -32.33 -64.21
CA LEU A 15 11.21 -31.92 -62.82
C LEU A 15 11.51 -32.99 -61.76
N LEU A 16 12.80 -33.27 -61.70
CA LEU A 16 13.54 -33.77 -60.54
C LEU A 16 13.42 -32.76 -59.37
N ILE A 17 12.78 -33.13 -58.27
CA ILE A 17 13.00 -32.48 -56.97
C ILE A 17 13.42 -33.58 -55.99
N ALA A 18 14.73 -33.72 -55.80
CA ALA A 18 15.31 -34.52 -54.74
C ALA A 18 15.19 -33.74 -53.42
N LEU A 19 14.22 -34.09 -52.59
CA LEU A 19 14.17 -33.71 -51.18
C LEU A 19 15.10 -34.62 -50.39
N LEU A 20 16.38 -34.23 -50.31
CA LEU A 20 17.30 -34.76 -49.31
C LEU A 20 17.26 -33.85 -48.09
N ALA A 21 16.56 -34.33 -47.06
CA ALA A 21 16.56 -33.78 -45.73
C ALA A 21 17.98 -33.87 -45.14
N CYS A 22 18.70 -32.75 -45.15
CA CYS A 22 19.89 -32.58 -44.31
C CYS A 22 19.41 -32.20 -42.91
N GLY A 23 19.48 -33.16 -41.99
CA GLY A 23 19.21 -32.94 -40.58
C GLY A 23 20.27 -32.02 -39.97
N SER A 24 19.94 -30.74 -39.83
CA SER A 24 20.61 -29.89 -38.85
C SER A 24 19.96 -30.13 -37.50
N SER A 25 20.57 -31.02 -36.72
CA SER A 25 20.32 -31.17 -35.28
C SER A 25 20.69 -29.87 -34.58
N TYR A 26 19.81 -28.88 -34.61
CA TYR A 26 19.82 -27.80 -33.64
C TYR A 26 19.38 -28.40 -32.32
N ALA A 27 20.34 -28.98 -31.59
CA ALA A 27 20.18 -29.20 -30.17
C ALA A 27 19.89 -27.84 -29.55
N ALA A 28 18.61 -27.58 -29.27
CA ALA A 28 18.18 -26.44 -28.50
C ALA A 28 18.89 -26.53 -27.16
N ARG A 29 19.96 -25.73 -27.02
CA ARG A 29 20.66 -25.52 -25.76
C ARG A 29 19.66 -24.82 -24.86
N THR A 30 18.88 -25.60 -24.14
CA THR A 30 18.09 -25.11 -23.02
C THR A 30 19.10 -24.57 -22.02
N SER A 31 19.33 -23.25 -22.06
CA SER A 31 19.88 -22.56 -20.92
C SER A 31 18.87 -22.78 -19.81
N ARG A 32 19.12 -23.80 -18.98
CA ARG A 32 18.57 -23.85 -17.63
C ARG A 32 18.97 -22.53 -17.00
N THR A 33 18.06 -21.56 -17.05
CA THR A 33 18.07 -20.47 -16.08
C THR A 33 18.07 -21.20 -14.75
N SER A 34 19.19 -21.15 -14.06
CA SER A 34 19.25 -21.54 -12.66
C SER A 34 18.18 -20.72 -11.97
N GLU A 35 17.03 -21.32 -11.71
CA GLU A 35 16.10 -20.81 -10.72
C GLU A 35 16.93 -20.71 -9.45
N SER A 36 17.40 -19.50 -9.14
CA SER A 36 17.95 -19.25 -7.83
C SER A 36 16.87 -19.71 -6.87
N SER A 37 17.18 -20.70 -6.03
CA SER A 37 16.36 -21.14 -4.91
C SER A 37 16.30 -20.06 -3.82
N GLY A 38 16.11 -18.80 -4.23
CA GLY A 38 15.87 -17.67 -3.35
C GLY A 38 14.60 -17.98 -2.57
N SER A 39 14.73 -18.02 -1.24
CA SER A 39 13.60 -18.33 -0.37
C SER A 39 12.42 -17.44 -0.74
N LEU A 40 11.28 -18.05 -1.08
CA LEU A 40 10.06 -17.32 -1.42
C LEU A 40 9.80 -16.25 -0.33
N THR A 41 9.64 -14.99 -0.75
CA THR A 41 9.30 -13.93 0.20
C THR A 41 7.96 -14.28 0.84
N THR A 42 7.91 -14.32 2.18
CA THR A 42 6.66 -14.54 2.89
C THR A 42 5.94 -13.20 3.11
N VAL A 43 4.64 -13.16 2.84
CA VAL A 43 3.78 -12.02 3.18
C VAL A 43 2.84 -12.46 4.29
N VAL A 44 3.00 -11.87 5.46
CA VAL A 44 2.06 -12.02 6.58
C VAL A 44 0.99 -10.94 6.41
N ILE A 45 -0.23 -11.34 6.08
CA ILE A 45 -1.38 -10.47 5.91
C ILE A 45 -2.16 -10.46 7.21
N ASP A 46 -2.41 -9.27 7.74
CA ASP A 46 -3.22 -9.06 8.92
C ASP A 46 -4.54 -8.39 8.57
N ALA A 47 -5.65 -9.11 8.73
CA ALA A 47 -6.98 -8.54 8.59
C ALA A 47 -7.38 -7.90 9.92
N GLY A 48 -7.42 -6.57 9.98
CA GLY A 48 -7.76 -5.81 11.20
C GLY A 48 -9.06 -6.28 11.85
N HIS A 49 -9.18 -6.16 13.18
CA HIS A 49 -10.37 -6.53 13.95
C HIS A 49 -10.77 -8.02 13.84
N GLY A 50 -12.03 -8.37 14.11
CA GLY A 50 -12.56 -9.74 13.98
C GLY A 50 -13.29 -10.22 15.25
N GLY A 51 -14.22 -11.16 15.08
CA GLY A 51 -15.03 -11.70 16.16
C GLY A 51 -15.85 -10.60 16.85
N HIS A 52 -15.68 -10.45 18.16
CA HIS A 52 -16.36 -9.43 18.95
C HIS A 52 -15.91 -8.00 18.64
N ASP A 53 -14.72 -7.83 18.04
CA ASP A 53 -14.22 -6.52 17.64
C ASP A 53 -14.74 -6.21 16.23
N ARG A 54 -15.76 -5.36 16.15
CA ARG A 54 -16.38 -4.91 14.90
C ARG A 54 -15.48 -3.98 14.08
N GLY A 55 -14.54 -3.30 14.74
CA GLY A 55 -13.81 -2.15 14.22
C GLY A 55 -14.66 -0.90 14.02
N GLY A 56 -13.99 0.19 13.64
CA GLY A 56 -14.55 1.54 13.47
C GLY A 56 -15.25 2.14 14.69
N ILE A 57 -16.24 3.00 14.46
CA ILE A 57 -16.92 3.80 15.51
C ILE A 57 -18.46 3.80 15.33
N PRO A 58 -19.25 4.24 16.34
CA PRO A 58 -20.69 4.42 16.20
C PRO A 58 -21.05 5.32 15.00
N GLY A 59 -22.13 4.98 14.29
CA GLY A 59 -22.59 5.71 13.09
C GLY A 59 -22.05 5.18 11.76
N GLN A 60 -21.10 4.23 11.76
CA GLN A 60 -20.67 3.56 10.54
C GLN A 60 -21.71 2.54 10.02
N ARG A 61 -21.87 2.48 8.69
CA ARG A 61 -22.89 1.66 8.03
C ARG A 61 -22.51 0.17 7.93
N ILE A 62 -21.23 -0.13 7.76
CA ILE A 62 -20.71 -1.48 7.57
C ILE A 62 -19.66 -1.79 8.66
N ALA A 63 -19.50 -3.08 8.99
CA ALA A 63 -18.49 -3.51 9.94
C ALA A 63 -17.12 -3.54 9.26
N GLU A 64 -16.12 -2.94 9.91
CA GLU A 64 -14.76 -2.90 9.37
C GLU A 64 -14.16 -4.30 9.25
N LYS A 65 -14.38 -5.14 10.27
CA LYS A 65 -13.86 -6.52 10.32
C LYS A 65 -14.22 -7.38 9.09
N ASP A 66 -15.39 -7.13 8.49
CA ASP A 66 -15.86 -7.88 7.32
C ASP A 66 -15.13 -7.42 6.06
N MET A 67 -14.95 -6.10 5.92
CA MET A 67 -14.28 -5.50 4.77
C MET A 67 -12.77 -5.81 4.79
N THR A 68 -12.15 -5.74 5.96
CA THR A 68 -10.72 -6.08 6.12
C THR A 68 -10.46 -7.56 5.84
N LEU A 69 -11.36 -8.46 6.28
CA LEU A 69 -11.25 -9.90 6.00
C LEU A 69 -11.34 -10.20 4.50
N ASP A 70 -12.35 -9.63 3.82
CA ASP A 70 -12.58 -9.89 2.40
C ASP A 70 -11.41 -9.35 1.54
N VAL A 71 -10.91 -8.13 1.82
CA VAL A 71 -9.72 -7.59 1.13
C VAL A 71 -8.49 -8.46 1.41
N ALA A 72 -8.29 -8.91 2.65
CA ALA A 72 -7.16 -9.76 3.02
C ALA A 72 -7.18 -11.12 2.32
N GLN A 73 -8.35 -11.76 2.21
CA GLN A 73 -8.51 -13.04 1.50
C GLN A 73 -8.28 -12.88 -0.01
N ARG A 74 -8.74 -11.77 -0.62
CA ARG A 74 -8.45 -11.46 -2.02
C ARG A 74 -6.96 -11.22 -2.23
N LEU A 75 -6.33 -10.44 -1.35
CA LEU A 75 -4.90 -10.17 -1.40
C LEU A 75 -4.09 -11.46 -1.29
N ARG A 76 -4.47 -12.38 -0.39
CA ARG A 76 -3.89 -13.72 -0.29
C ARG A 76 -3.90 -14.43 -1.63
N ASN A 77 -5.06 -14.46 -2.31
CA ASN A 77 -5.20 -15.17 -3.59
C ASN A 77 -4.32 -14.54 -4.68
N VAL A 78 -4.31 -13.20 -4.78
CA VAL A 78 -3.49 -12.46 -5.77
C VAL A 78 -1.99 -12.68 -5.55
N LEU A 79 -1.53 -12.61 -4.29
CA LEU A 79 -0.13 -12.81 -3.95
C LEU A 79 0.31 -14.28 -4.10
N ALA A 80 -0.53 -15.24 -3.68
CA ALA A 80 -0.25 -16.66 -3.86
C ALA A 80 -0.12 -17.02 -5.34
N ALA A 81 -1.01 -16.51 -6.20
CA ALA A 81 -0.91 -16.67 -7.65
C ALA A 81 0.35 -16.01 -8.25
N SER A 82 0.96 -15.05 -7.54
CA SER A 82 2.21 -14.40 -7.92
C SER A 82 3.46 -15.08 -7.30
N GLY A 83 3.32 -16.28 -6.72
CA GLY A 83 4.43 -17.06 -6.17
C GLY A 83 4.85 -16.69 -4.74
N TYR A 84 4.10 -15.84 -4.03
CA TYR A 84 4.40 -15.53 -2.63
C TYR A 84 3.89 -16.62 -1.68
N ARG A 85 4.66 -16.92 -0.63
CA ARG A 85 4.10 -17.62 0.52
C ARG A 85 3.27 -16.64 1.33
N VAL A 86 1.98 -16.94 1.53
CA VAL A 86 1.08 -16.06 2.28
C VAL A 86 0.69 -16.70 3.61
N VAL A 87 0.74 -15.92 4.68
CA VAL A 87 0.30 -16.30 6.02
C VAL A 87 -0.74 -15.28 6.46
N MET A 88 -1.87 -15.73 6.99
CA MET A 88 -2.93 -14.86 7.47
C MET A 88 -2.90 -14.79 9.00
N SER A 89 -3.13 -13.62 9.59
CA SER A 89 -3.38 -13.53 11.04
C SER A 89 -4.72 -14.15 11.44
N ARG A 90 -5.72 -14.02 10.55
CA ARG A 90 -7.02 -14.70 10.57
C ARG A 90 -7.53 -14.87 9.14
N ASP A 91 -8.22 -15.97 8.87
CA ASP A 91 -8.87 -16.27 7.59
C ASP A 91 -10.40 -16.40 7.69
N SER A 92 -10.94 -16.14 8.88
CA SER A 92 -12.35 -16.20 9.25
C SER A 92 -12.70 -15.06 10.23
N ASP A 93 -13.97 -14.93 10.61
CA ASP A 93 -14.43 -13.91 11.56
C ASP A 93 -14.14 -14.30 13.01
N VAL A 94 -12.86 -14.33 13.36
CA VAL A 94 -12.37 -14.62 14.71
C VAL A 94 -11.60 -13.43 15.27
N PHE A 95 -11.71 -13.20 16.58
CA PHE A 95 -10.89 -12.20 17.24
C PHE A 95 -9.47 -12.73 17.43
N VAL A 96 -8.48 -11.98 16.94
CA VAL A 96 -7.06 -12.23 17.17
C VAL A 96 -6.46 -11.02 17.90
N SER A 97 -5.85 -11.26 19.06
CA SER A 97 -5.26 -10.19 19.88
C SER A 97 -4.08 -9.52 19.16
N LEU A 98 -3.81 -8.24 19.46
CA LEU A 98 -2.65 -7.53 18.88
C LEU A 98 -1.31 -8.24 19.19
N PRO A 99 -1.04 -8.75 20.40
CA PRO A 99 0.14 -9.59 20.67
C PRO A 99 0.21 -10.84 19.80
N THR A 100 -0.91 -11.54 19.58
CA THR A 100 -0.95 -12.74 18.73
C THR A 100 -0.62 -12.42 17.28
N ARG A 101 -1.19 -11.34 16.72
CA ARG A 101 -0.89 -10.88 15.34
C ARG A 101 0.61 -10.64 15.15
N VAL A 102 1.23 -9.96 16.11
CA VAL A 102 2.66 -9.69 16.13
C VAL A 102 3.48 -10.97 16.28
N ALA A 103 3.06 -11.90 17.15
CA ALA A 103 3.74 -13.18 17.33
C ALA A 103 3.75 -14.02 16.04
N ILE A 104 2.62 -14.05 15.32
CA ILE A 104 2.53 -14.67 13.98
C ILE A 104 3.55 -14.04 13.06
N ALA A 105 3.55 -12.71 12.92
CA ALA A 105 4.47 -11.99 12.04
C ALA A 105 5.94 -12.29 12.39
N ASN A 106 6.30 -12.20 13.66
CA ASN A 106 7.67 -12.37 14.15
C ASN A 106 8.18 -13.81 14.10
N SER A 107 7.32 -14.81 13.88
CA SER A 107 7.73 -16.20 13.66
C SER A 107 8.42 -16.40 12.30
N TYR A 108 8.31 -15.44 11.37
CA TYR A 108 8.93 -15.48 10.05
C TYR A 108 10.06 -14.46 9.92
N ARG A 109 11.30 -14.91 9.70
CA ARG A 109 12.49 -14.04 9.60
C ARG A 109 12.60 -13.31 8.25
N ASN A 110 12.29 -14.00 7.14
CA ASN A 110 12.33 -13.45 5.78
C ASN A 110 10.91 -13.16 5.27
N ALA A 111 10.25 -12.21 5.93
CA ALA A 111 8.87 -11.86 5.62
C ALA A 111 8.65 -10.33 5.60
N ILE A 112 7.51 -9.93 5.08
CA ILE A 112 6.93 -8.61 5.27
C ILE A 112 5.54 -8.75 5.90
N PHE A 113 5.11 -7.72 6.63
CA PHE A 113 3.81 -7.67 7.30
C PHE A 113 2.93 -6.57 6.68
N VAL A 114 1.73 -6.94 6.23
CA VAL A 114 0.75 -6.04 5.62
C VAL A 114 -0.56 -6.13 6.38
N CYS A 115 -0.89 -5.07 7.14
CA CYS A 115 -2.11 -4.95 7.91
C CYS A 115 -3.14 -4.12 7.13
N ILE A 116 -4.38 -4.61 7.05
CA ILE A 116 -5.48 -3.98 6.29
C ILE A 116 -6.52 -3.48 7.28
N HIS A 117 -6.85 -2.21 7.17
CA HIS A 117 -7.88 -1.50 7.93
C HIS A 117 -8.71 -0.59 7.03
N PHE A 118 -9.82 -0.09 7.58
CA PHE A 118 -10.50 1.09 7.06
C PHE A 118 -10.68 2.09 8.19
N ASN A 119 -10.43 3.35 7.87
CA ASN A 119 -10.43 4.41 8.87
C ASN A 119 -11.86 4.77 9.28
N ALA A 120 -11.98 5.49 10.39
CA ALA A 120 -13.23 6.00 10.88
C ALA A 120 -13.01 7.29 11.67
N THR A 121 -13.91 8.27 11.51
CA THR A 121 -13.90 9.50 12.31
C THR A 121 -15.28 10.11 12.42
N GLN A 122 -15.52 10.87 13.50
CA GLN A 122 -16.81 11.53 13.75
C GLN A 122 -17.19 12.53 12.67
N ARG A 123 -16.20 13.08 11.94
CA ARG A 123 -16.45 13.95 10.78
C ARG A 123 -16.76 13.09 9.55
N SER A 124 -18.04 12.85 9.29
CA SER A 124 -18.52 12.00 8.17
C SER A 124 -18.00 12.42 6.78
N GLY A 125 -17.62 13.68 6.57
CA GLY A 125 -17.01 14.15 5.31
C GLY A 125 -15.49 13.89 5.19
N ALA A 126 -14.84 13.25 6.15
CA ALA A 126 -13.45 12.80 5.99
C ALA A 126 -13.38 11.59 5.07
N GLY A 127 -12.40 11.56 4.18
CA GLY A 127 -12.17 10.43 3.29
C GLY A 127 -10.75 10.44 2.75
N GLY A 128 -10.33 9.34 2.15
CA GLY A 128 -9.04 9.16 1.50
C GLY A 128 -8.23 7.97 2.03
N ILE A 129 -7.19 7.61 1.27
CA ILE A 129 -6.26 6.52 1.57
C ILE A 129 -5.11 7.02 2.43
N GLU A 130 -4.79 6.31 3.51
CA GLU A 130 -3.60 6.53 4.34
C GLU A 130 -2.77 5.24 4.41
N THR A 131 -1.46 5.37 4.55
CA THR A 131 -0.59 4.21 4.81
C THR A 131 0.39 4.53 5.91
N TYR A 132 0.53 3.60 6.83
CA TYR A 132 1.27 3.76 8.06
C TYR A 132 2.42 2.78 8.16
N PHE A 133 3.52 3.25 8.75
CA PHE A 133 4.70 2.45 9.05
C PHE A 133 5.31 2.93 10.38
N TYR A 134 6.24 2.15 10.95
CA TYR A 134 6.95 2.56 12.16
C TYR A 134 8.47 2.57 12.01
N SER A 135 9.03 1.46 11.53
CA SER A 135 10.48 1.26 11.35
C SER A 135 10.96 1.82 10.01
N ARG A 136 12.21 2.30 9.95
CA ARG A 136 12.74 3.00 8.76
C ARG A 136 12.79 2.11 7.53
N ASP A 137 13.13 0.84 7.71
CA ASP A 137 13.13 -0.21 6.69
C ASP A 137 11.75 -0.47 6.07
N SER A 138 10.67 -0.11 6.77
CA SER A 138 9.29 -0.27 6.30
C SER A 138 8.86 0.87 5.37
N LEU A 139 9.61 1.97 5.31
CA LEU A 139 9.21 3.16 4.56
C LEU A 139 9.08 2.89 3.05
N GLN A 140 10.01 2.13 2.48
CA GLN A 140 9.99 1.83 1.05
C GLN A 140 8.76 0.99 0.69
N LEU A 141 8.50 -0.06 1.48
CA LEU A 141 7.30 -0.90 1.33
C LEU A 141 6.01 -0.07 1.47
N ALA A 142 5.92 0.79 2.48
CA ALA A 142 4.77 1.66 2.70
C ALA A 142 4.55 2.62 1.53
N SER A 143 5.63 3.20 0.99
CA SER A 143 5.57 4.14 -0.14
C SER A 143 5.15 3.48 -1.44
N ALA A 144 5.62 2.26 -1.69
CA ALA A 144 5.21 1.47 -2.84
C ALA A 144 3.72 1.12 -2.76
N ILE A 145 3.28 0.47 -1.67
CA ILE A 145 1.86 0.11 -1.47
C ILE A 145 0.96 1.33 -1.56
N HIS A 146 1.32 2.43 -0.92
CA HIS A 146 0.51 3.64 -0.94
C HIS A 146 0.36 4.23 -2.35
N SER A 147 1.44 4.27 -3.14
CA SER A 147 1.40 4.83 -4.50
C SER A 147 0.42 4.09 -5.40
N TYR A 148 0.39 2.76 -5.33
CA TYR A 148 -0.56 1.95 -6.09
C TYR A 148 -2.00 2.10 -5.56
N VAL A 149 -2.22 1.95 -4.25
CA VAL A 149 -3.58 2.02 -3.67
C VAL A 149 -4.21 3.40 -3.87
N ALA A 150 -3.44 4.48 -3.65
CA ALA A 150 -3.94 5.85 -3.85
C ALA A 150 -4.12 6.21 -5.33
N GLY A 151 -3.38 5.57 -6.25
CA GLY A 151 -3.57 5.74 -7.69
C GLY A 151 -4.77 4.95 -8.25
N GLY A 152 -5.10 3.82 -7.63
CA GLY A 152 -6.22 2.96 -8.02
C GLY A 152 -7.54 3.32 -7.34
N ALA A 153 -7.54 3.87 -6.14
CA ALA A 153 -8.77 4.19 -5.41
C ALA A 153 -9.42 5.49 -5.92
N PRO A 154 -10.77 5.56 -6.01
CA PRO A 154 -11.51 6.81 -6.25
C PRO A 154 -11.60 7.66 -4.98
N SER A 155 -10.46 7.82 -4.29
CA SER A 155 -10.35 8.41 -2.95
C SER A 155 -9.16 9.36 -2.91
N SER A 156 -9.23 10.37 -2.04
CA SER A 156 -8.12 11.34 -1.93
C SER A 156 -6.85 10.66 -1.40
N ASN A 157 -5.69 11.10 -1.91
CA ASN A 157 -4.39 10.67 -1.41
C ASN A 157 -4.05 11.47 -0.12
N ARG A 158 -3.87 10.78 1.01
CA ARG A 158 -3.56 11.40 2.31
C ARG A 158 -2.15 11.09 2.83
N GLY A 159 -1.37 10.39 2.00
CA GLY A 159 0.05 10.16 2.16
C GLY A 159 0.44 9.01 3.09
N VAL A 160 1.75 8.83 3.16
CA VAL A 160 2.43 7.84 4.02
C VAL A 160 2.89 8.50 5.31
N ARG A 161 2.60 7.90 6.47
CA ARG A 161 2.86 8.51 7.78
C ARG A 161 3.49 7.53 8.75
N ARG A 162 4.44 8.02 9.56
CA ARG A 162 4.98 7.24 10.68
C ARG A 162 4.00 7.26 11.86
N ARG A 163 3.58 6.09 12.36
CA ARG A 163 2.71 5.95 13.55
C ARG A 163 3.13 4.78 14.42
N GLY A 164 2.96 4.95 15.74
CA GLY A 164 3.32 3.96 16.74
C GLY A 164 2.21 2.96 17.05
N PHE A 165 1.48 2.47 16.03
CA PHE A 165 0.49 1.41 16.24
C PHE A 165 1.18 0.14 16.76
N TYR A 166 0.51 -0.60 17.65
CA TYR A 166 1.12 -1.73 18.33
C TYR A 166 1.69 -2.76 17.35
N VAL A 167 0.90 -3.16 16.35
CA VAL A 167 1.29 -4.13 15.32
C VAL A 167 2.45 -3.66 14.45
N LEU A 168 2.67 -2.34 14.31
CA LEU A 168 3.82 -1.81 13.57
C LEU A 168 5.06 -1.70 14.46
N ARG A 169 4.89 -1.28 15.72
CA ARG A 169 6.00 -1.04 16.64
C ARG A 169 6.62 -2.33 17.18
N LYS A 170 5.83 -3.40 17.30
CA LYS A 170 6.26 -4.67 17.91
C LYS A 170 6.61 -5.76 16.90
N THR A 171 6.44 -5.49 15.61
CA THR A 171 6.84 -6.39 14.53
C THR A 171 8.30 -6.14 14.14
N ASN A 172 9.07 -7.22 14.01
CA ASN A 172 10.53 -7.22 13.79
C ASN A 172 10.91 -7.35 12.29
N ILE A 173 9.91 -7.48 11.43
CA ILE A 173 10.03 -7.48 9.97
C ILE A 173 9.43 -6.18 9.40
N PRO A 174 9.73 -5.78 8.15
CA PRO A 174 9.09 -4.62 7.54
C PRO A 174 7.56 -4.71 7.62
N ALA A 175 6.93 -3.69 8.23
CA ALA A 175 5.53 -3.72 8.63
C ALA A 175 4.79 -2.46 8.20
N VAL A 176 3.64 -2.66 7.55
CA VAL A 176 2.78 -1.57 7.06
C VAL A 176 1.33 -1.80 7.48
N LEU A 177 0.60 -0.70 7.69
CA LEU A 177 -0.85 -0.70 7.88
C LEU A 177 -1.48 0.21 6.83
N VAL A 178 -2.42 -0.31 6.06
CA VAL A 178 -3.12 0.41 4.99
C VAL A 178 -4.53 0.74 5.48
N GLU A 179 -4.88 2.02 5.47
CA GLU A 179 -6.25 2.48 5.64
C GLU A 179 -6.89 2.68 4.27
N CYS A 180 -7.82 1.79 3.93
CA CYS A 180 -8.40 1.69 2.59
C CYS A 180 -9.56 2.67 2.31
N GLY A 181 -9.70 3.72 3.13
CA GLY A 181 -10.81 4.68 3.08
C GLY A 181 -11.52 4.79 4.44
N PHE A 182 -12.49 5.69 4.57
CA PHE A 182 -13.21 5.98 5.81
C PHE A 182 -14.63 5.40 5.79
N LEU A 183 -14.95 4.45 6.67
CA LEU A 183 -16.29 3.80 6.71
C LEU A 183 -17.39 4.71 7.25
N THR A 184 -17.02 5.83 7.86
CA THR A 184 -17.93 6.89 8.28
C THR A 184 -18.30 7.84 7.13
N ASN A 185 -17.55 7.79 6.02
CA ASN A 185 -17.89 8.49 4.79
C ASN A 185 -18.88 7.66 3.97
N PRO A 186 -20.10 8.14 3.70
CA PRO A 186 -21.09 7.35 2.97
C PRO A 186 -20.62 6.89 1.59
N THR A 187 -19.84 7.73 0.89
CA THR A 187 -19.30 7.42 -0.44
C THR A 187 -18.23 6.34 -0.36
N GLU A 188 -17.27 6.45 0.56
CA GLU A 188 -16.22 5.41 0.70
C GLU A 188 -16.75 4.13 1.33
N ALA A 189 -17.77 4.20 2.20
CA ALA A 189 -18.47 3.02 2.68
C ALA A 189 -19.20 2.29 1.54
N ALA A 190 -19.80 3.01 0.59
CA ALA A 190 -20.39 2.41 -0.60
C ALA A 190 -19.32 1.75 -1.50
N TYR A 191 -18.15 2.38 -1.64
CA TYR A 191 -17.01 1.75 -2.32
C TYR A 191 -16.59 0.46 -1.61
N ALA A 192 -16.34 0.53 -0.30
CA ALA A 192 -15.94 -0.63 0.51
C ALA A 192 -16.97 -1.77 0.44
N GLY A 193 -18.27 -1.45 0.37
CA GLY A 193 -19.35 -2.42 0.16
C GLY A 193 -19.31 -3.14 -1.20
N SER A 194 -18.63 -2.57 -2.20
CA SER A 194 -18.48 -3.19 -3.52
C SER A 194 -17.40 -4.27 -3.56
N ALA A 195 -17.77 -5.47 -4.03
CA ALA A 195 -16.82 -6.57 -4.24
C ALA A 195 -15.72 -6.21 -5.26
N SER A 196 -16.06 -5.45 -6.31
CA SER A 196 -15.07 -5.04 -7.33
C SER A 196 -14.05 -4.06 -6.77
N TYR A 197 -14.46 -3.18 -5.85
CA TYR A 197 -13.53 -2.27 -5.19
C TYR A 197 -12.60 -2.99 -4.23
N ARG A 198 -13.12 -3.95 -3.43
CA ARG A 198 -12.28 -4.77 -2.55
C ARG A 198 -11.29 -5.63 -3.34
N GLN A 199 -11.69 -6.12 -4.51
CA GLN A 199 -10.78 -6.78 -5.45
C GLN A 199 -9.70 -5.84 -5.96
N LYS A 200 -10.07 -4.63 -6.39
CA LYS A 200 -9.11 -3.61 -6.82
C LYS A 200 -8.11 -3.26 -5.73
N LEU A 201 -8.56 -3.05 -4.48
CA LEU A 201 -7.67 -2.79 -3.34
C LEU A 201 -6.64 -3.92 -3.16
N ALA A 202 -7.09 -5.18 -3.23
CA ALA A 202 -6.18 -6.32 -3.14
C ALA A 202 -5.14 -6.35 -4.27
N GLU A 203 -5.55 -6.05 -5.51
CA GLU A 203 -4.65 -5.98 -6.66
C GLU A 203 -3.62 -4.85 -6.54
N GLU A 204 -4.04 -3.66 -6.10
CA GLU A 204 -3.15 -2.52 -5.91
C GLU A 204 -2.17 -2.74 -4.75
N ILE A 205 -2.61 -3.32 -3.63
CA ILE A 205 -1.71 -3.70 -2.53
C ILE A 205 -0.71 -4.74 -3.03
N ALA A 206 -1.15 -5.75 -3.79
CA ALA A 206 -0.25 -6.75 -4.36
C ALA A 206 0.76 -6.14 -5.35
N ALA A 207 0.33 -5.19 -6.17
CA ALA A 207 1.22 -4.47 -7.09
C ALA A 207 2.28 -3.69 -6.33
N GLY A 208 1.90 -2.97 -5.26
CA GLY A 208 2.85 -2.29 -4.39
C GLY A 208 3.80 -3.22 -3.65
N VAL A 209 3.33 -4.38 -3.19
CA VAL A 209 4.20 -5.42 -2.62
C VAL A 209 5.21 -5.89 -3.66
N ARG A 210 4.80 -6.21 -4.90
CA ARG A 210 5.72 -6.65 -5.97
C ARG A 210 6.71 -5.56 -6.39
N GLY A 211 6.25 -4.32 -6.49
CA GLY A 211 7.04 -3.15 -6.90
C GLY A 211 7.89 -2.52 -5.79
N ARG A 212 7.93 -3.10 -4.57
CA ARG A 212 8.57 -2.50 -3.39
C ARG A 212 10.05 -2.16 -3.57
N ASN A 213 10.77 -2.84 -4.46
CA ASN A 213 12.19 -2.56 -4.73
C ASN A 213 12.40 -1.53 -5.85
N ILE A 214 11.34 -1.14 -6.56
CA ILE A 214 11.39 -0.30 -7.77
C ILE A 214 10.99 1.15 -7.45
N VAL A 215 10.02 1.33 -6.55
CA VAL A 215 9.55 2.67 -6.16
C VAL A 215 10.57 3.31 -5.21
N GLY A 216 11.29 4.32 -5.70
CA GLY A 216 12.12 5.18 -4.86
C GLY A 216 11.28 5.86 -3.78
N SER A 217 11.88 6.19 -2.63
CA SER A 217 11.24 6.80 -1.45
C SER A 217 10.67 8.23 -1.65
N ALA A 218 10.37 8.62 -2.90
CA ALA A 218 10.06 9.97 -3.34
C ALA A 218 8.74 10.55 -2.78
N SER A 219 7.80 9.71 -2.32
CA SER A 219 6.49 10.18 -1.83
C SER A 219 6.43 10.40 -0.31
N TYR A 220 7.54 10.20 0.42
CA TYR A 220 7.55 10.37 1.87
C TYR A 220 7.66 11.85 2.27
N VAL A 221 6.52 12.45 2.64
CA VAL A 221 6.54 13.70 3.39
C VAL A 221 6.70 13.39 4.88
N ASP A 222 7.92 13.54 5.39
CA ASP A 222 8.20 13.49 6.84
C ASP A 222 7.50 14.65 7.56
N GLN A 223 6.25 14.45 7.97
CA GLN A 223 5.49 15.48 8.68
C GLN A 223 6.11 15.90 10.03
N THR A 224 6.99 15.07 10.61
CA THR A 224 7.72 15.47 11.83
C THR A 224 8.75 16.56 11.55
N LYS A 225 9.26 16.64 10.31
CA LYS A 225 10.12 17.74 9.85
C LYS A 225 9.31 18.96 9.42
N VAL A 226 8.15 18.77 8.78
CA VAL A 226 7.26 19.88 8.39
C VAL A 226 6.80 20.66 9.63
N ALA A 227 6.28 19.98 10.65
CA ALA A 227 5.85 20.62 11.91
C ALA A 227 7.00 21.34 12.65
N LYS A 228 8.21 20.76 12.66
CA LYS A 228 9.41 21.42 13.23
C LYS A 228 9.84 22.65 12.42
N SER A 229 9.69 22.62 11.09
CA SER A 229 10.03 23.73 10.21
C SER A 229 9.04 24.89 10.35
N GLU A 230 7.75 24.60 10.49
CA GLU A 230 6.69 25.58 10.74
C GLU A 230 6.85 26.22 12.12
N HIS A 231 7.18 25.43 13.15
CA HIS A 231 7.49 25.93 14.49
C HIS A 231 8.75 26.81 14.54
N ARG A 232 9.78 26.47 13.74
CA ARG A 232 10.97 27.32 13.59
C ARG A 232 10.65 28.61 12.83
N ARG A 233 9.78 28.55 11.82
CA ARG A 233 9.34 29.72 11.03
C ARG A 233 8.47 30.66 11.87
N SER A 234 7.56 30.15 12.69
CA SER A 234 6.74 30.94 13.61
C SER A 234 7.59 31.64 14.68
N LYS A 235 8.53 30.93 15.32
CA LYS A 235 9.49 31.53 16.27
C LYS A 235 10.36 32.61 15.63
N ARG A 236 10.81 32.42 14.38
CA ARG A 236 11.60 33.44 13.66
C ARG A 236 10.78 34.68 13.31
N SER A 237 9.51 34.51 12.94
CA SER A 237 8.58 35.62 12.67
C SER A 237 8.24 36.40 13.95
N GLN A 238 7.98 35.72 15.07
CA GLN A 238 7.76 36.38 16.37
C GLN A 238 8.99 37.15 16.86
N LYS A 239 10.21 36.61 16.68
CA LYS A 239 11.47 37.29 17.03
C LYS A 239 11.74 38.53 16.16
N LYS A 240 11.34 38.52 14.88
CA LYS A 240 11.40 39.70 13.99
C LYS A 240 10.36 40.76 14.39
N GLY A 241 9.14 40.36 14.75
CA GLY A 241 8.11 41.28 15.26
C GLY A 241 8.50 41.97 16.57
N ALA A 242 9.12 41.23 17.50
CA ALA A 242 9.60 41.77 18.77
C ALA A 242 10.78 42.75 18.60
N ARG A 243 11.68 42.51 17.64
CA ARG A 243 12.77 43.45 17.30
C ARG A 243 12.25 44.75 16.68
N LYS A 244 11.18 44.68 15.87
CA LYS A 244 10.57 45.85 15.22
C LYS A 244 9.78 46.73 16.20
N LYS A 245 9.19 46.14 17.25
CA LYS A 245 8.53 46.89 18.35
C LYS A 245 9.51 47.57 19.32
N LYS A 246 10.72 47.02 19.52
CA LYS A 246 11.74 47.64 20.38
C LYS A 246 12.47 48.84 19.74
N SER A 247 12.36 49.04 18.42
CA SER A 247 13.00 50.17 17.72
C SER A 247 12.10 51.40 17.56
N SER A 248 10.87 51.39 18.08
CA SER A 248 9.88 52.46 17.89
C SER A 248 9.45 53.18 19.18
N SER A 249 10.22 53.08 20.27
CA SER A 249 9.92 53.81 21.51
C SER A 249 11.15 54.59 22.00
N LYS A 250 11.29 55.83 21.52
CA LYS A 250 12.02 56.91 22.20
C LYS A 250 10.94 57.84 22.81
N PRO A 251 11.06 58.28 24.07
CA PRO A 251 10.04 59.10 24.70
C PRO A 251 10.27 60.59 24.40
N ALA A 252 9.20 61.34 24.18
CA ALA A 252 9.13 62.79 24.33
C ALA A 252 8.19 63.07 25.52
N GLY A 253 8.65 63.89 26.47
CA GLY A 253 7.93 64.20 27.69
C GLY A 253 7.02 65.44 27.58
N SER A 254 6.00 65.48 28.44
CA SER A 254 5.65 66.56 29.40
C SER A 254 4.15 66.51 29.75
N GLU A 255 3.88 66.58 31.07
CA GLU A 255 2.78 67.22 31.84
C GLU A 255 1.35 67.37 31.23
N ALA A 256 0.20 67.23 31.91
CA ALA A 256 -0.17 67.10 33.33
C ALA A 256 -1.64 66.60 33.51
N ARG A 257 -1.88 66.03 34.71
CA ARG A 257 -3.08 66.05 35.60
C ARG A 257 -4.48 65.48 35.25
N SER A 258 -4.99 64.79 36.29
CA SER A 258 -6.38 64.46 36.70
C SER A 258 -7.10 63.35 35.93
N GLY A 259 -7.83 62.40 36.51
CA GLY A 259 -8.13 62.03 37.90
C GLY A 259 -9.05 60.79 37.89
N SER A 260 -8.97 59.99 38.95
CA SER A 260 -10.08 59.25 39.59
C SER A 260 -10.78 58.04 38.91
N ILE A 261 -10.86 56.94 39.70
CA ILE A 261 -11.94 55.94 39.85
C ILE A 261 -11.79 54.55 39.14
N ASP A 262 -11.44 53.56 39.97
CA ASP A 262 -12.07 52.27 40.31
C ASP A 262 -12.36 51.10 39.33
N ARG A 263 -12.00 49.90 39.85
CA ARG A 263 -12.63 48.54 39.77
C ARG A 263 -12.43 47.68 38.51
N GLU A 264 -11.71 46.56 38.65
CA GLU A 264 -12.20 45.18 38.98
C GLU A 264 -13.02 44.53 37.87
N SER A 265 -12.41 43.52 37.21
CA SER A 265 -12.94 42.17 36.87
C SER A 265 -11.94 41.45 35.96
#